data_AF-A0A126ZWY4-F1
#
_entry.id   AF-A0A126ZWY4-F1
#
_cell.length_a   1.000
_cell.length_b   1.000
_cell.length_c   1.000
_cell.angle_alpha   90.00
_cell.angle_beta   90.00
_cell.angle_gamma   90.00
#
_symmetry.space_group_name_H-M   'P 1'
#
loop_
_entity.id
_entity.type
_entity.pdbx_description
1 polymer ?
#
loop_
_entity_poly.entity_id
_entity_poly.type
_entity_poly.pdbx_seq_one_letter_code
_entity_poly.pdbx_strand_id
1 'polypeptide(L)'
;MPASVWGMTMLSVAASTTYGTSSGDAAAGLIGGLFGAVIGLAVVGLLYMGIFTKAGRPAWEAYVPFYNFYVLITQIVGRPAWWFWVIIASSVIPVLNFITWIAAAVFGILVMNDLSKSFGKDSAYTVGLVLLPIVFVPMLGYGQAQYLGKGALVAPGGYGQPQSYGQPQQYGQQAQPYGQPQPYGQPQQYGQERPSPYGQQPGSDEPRR
;
A
#
# COMPACT_ATOMS: atom_id res chain seq x y z
N MET A 1 -22.48 55.10 -64.87
CA MET A 1 -22.91 54.82 -63.48
C MET A 1 -22.12 53.59 -63.01
N PRO A 2 -21.31 53.69 -61.93
CA PRO A 2 -20.35 52.65 -61.57
C PRO A 2 -21.01 51.56 -60.71
N ALA A 3 -20.98 50.32 -61.17
CA ALA A 3 -21.40 49.16 -60.39
C ALA A 3 -20.21 48.58 -59.63
N SER A 4 -20.42 48.39 -58.32
CA SER A 4 -19.80 47.38 -57.45
C SER A 4 -18.29 47.46 -57.17
N VAL A 5 -17.87 48.48 -56.42
CA VAL A 5 -16.68 48.42 -55.54
C VAL A 5 -16.95 47.60 -54.26
N TRP A 6 -18.23 47.32 -53.97
CA TRP A 6 -18.69 46.67 -52.74
C TRP A 6 -18.53 45.14 -52.69
N GLY A 7 -18.03 44.50 -53.76
CA GLY A 7 -17.87 43.03 -53.80
C GLY A 7 -16.53 42.50 -53.28
N MET A 8 -15.52 43.35 -53.10
CA MET A 8 -14.12 42.91 -52.91
C MET A 8 -13.58 43.02 -51.48
N THR A 9 -14.35 43.53 -50.51
CA THR A 9 -13.83 43.85 -49.17
C THR A 9 -14.26 42.90 -48.04
N MET A 10 -15.09 41.90 -48.30
CA MET A 10 -15.57 40.96 -47.25
C MET A 10 -14.90 39.58 -47.26
N LEU A 11 -13.89 39.38 -48.12
CA LEU A 11 -13.09 38.16 -48.15
C LEU A 11 -11.80 38.36 -47.35
N SER A 12 -11.91 38.90 -46.13
CA SER A 12 -10.87 38.71 -45.14
C SER A 12 -10.92 37.23 -44.73
N VAL A 13 -10.14 36.42 -45.45
CA VAL A 13 -9.78 35.06 -45.06
C VAL A 13 -9.42 35.09 -43.58
N ALA A 14 -10.28 34.52 -42.74
CA ALA A 14 -9.87 34.11 -41.42
C ALA A 14 -8.74 33.11 -41.65
N ALA A 15 -7.50 33.54 -41.42
CA ALA A 15 -6.36 32.64 -41.41
C ALA A 15 -6.65 31.64 -40.28
N SER A 16 -7.17 30.47 -40.64
CA SER A 16 -7.11 29.32 -39.76
C SER A 16 -5.63 29.09 -39.52
N THR A 17 -5.15 29.49 -38.34
CA THR A 17 -3.85 29.07 -37.85
C THR A 17 -3.99 27.58 -37.59
N THR A 18 -3.85 26.79 -38.65
CA THR A 18 -3.66 25.36 -38.55
C THR A 18 -2.33 25.21 -37.83
N TYR A 19 -2.38 24.87 -36.54
CA TYR A 19 -1.21 24.37 -35.82
C TYR A 19 -0.85 23.03 -36.47
N GLY A 20 -0.14 23.09 -37.59
CA GLY A 20 0.50 21.93 -38.17
C GLY A 20 1.54 21.49 -37.14
N THR A 21 1.27 20.39 -36.43
CA THR A 21 2.27 19.77 -35.58
C THR A 21 3.38 19.33 -36.51
N SER A 22 4.48 20.08 -36.55
CA SER A 22 5.64 19.67 -37.33
C SER A 22 6.21 18.40 -36.68
N SER A 23 6.94 17.59 -37.45
CA SER A 23 7.68 16.45 -36.88
C SER A 23 8.64 16.90 -35.77
N GLY A 24 9.12 18.15 -35.82
CA GLY A 24 9.88 18.80 -34.76
C GLY A 24 9.07 19.05 -33.48
N ASP A 25 7.83 19.53 -33.59
CA ASP A 25 6.96 19.77 -32.43
C ASP A 25 6.55 18.46 -31.75
N ALA A 26 6.25 17.42 -32.53
CA ALA A 26 5.96 16.08 -32.01
C ALA A 26 7.18 15.49 -31.27
N ALA A 27 8.39 15.62 -31.84
CA ALA A 27 9.62 15.15 -31.20
C ALA A 27 9.91 15.92 -29.90
N ALA A 28 9.75 17.24 -29.91
CA ALA A 28 9.92 18.08 -28.71
C ALA A 28 8.92 17.70 -27.61
N GLY A 29 7.66 17.43 -27.97
CA GLY A 29 6.64 16.96 -27.02
C GLY A 29 6.96 15.60 -26.41
N LEU A 30 7.45 14.64 -27.20
CA LEU A 30 7.87 13.33 -26.70
C LEU A 30 9.11 13.41 -25.81
N ILE A 31 10.13 14.18 -26.21
CA ILE A 31 11.35 14.36 -25.41
C ILE A 31 11.03 15.08 -24.10
N GLY A 32 10.25 16.16 -24.15
CA GLY A 32 9.80 16.87 -22.97
C GLY A 32 8.94 16.01 -22.05
N GLY A 33 8.04 15.19 -22.62
CA GLY A 33 7.22 14.24 -21.87
C GLY A 33 8.04 13.14 -21.19
N LEU A 34 8.99 12.54 -21.90
CA LEU A 34 9.90 11.53 -21.34
C LEU A 34 10.80 12.13 -20.25
N PHE A 35 11.34 13.32 -20.47
CA PHE A 35 12.16 14.02 -19.48
C PHE A 35 11.36 14.35 -18.22
N GLY A 36 10.13 14.87 -18.39
CA GLY A 36 9.21 15.11 -17.29
C GLY A 36 8.84 13.83 -16.53
N ALA A 37 8.61 12.72 -17.24
CA ALA A 37 8.35 11.42 -16.63
C ALA A 37 9.53 10.91 -15.80
N VAL A 38 10.77 11.00 -16.32
CA VAL A 38 11.99 10.61 -15.60
C VAL A 38 12.16 11.44 -14.33
N ILE A 39 11.98 12.77 -14.41
CA ILE A 39 12.04 13.65 -13.24
C ILE A 39 10.95 13.27 -12.24
N GLY A 40 9.71 13.07 -12.70
CA GLY A 40 8.60 12.68 -11.84
C GLY A 40 8.88 11.38 -11.11
N LEU A 41 9.41 10.36 -11.80
CA LEU A 41 9.81 9.09 -11.19
C LEU A 41 10.95 9.27 -10.18
N ALA A 42 11.94 10.09 -10.49
CA ALA A 42 13.04 10.38 -9.56
C ALA A 42 12.53 11.07 -8.28
N VAL A 43 11.62 12.04 -8.41
CA VAL A 43 11.00 12.72 -7.25
C VAL A 43 10.19 11.74 -6.43
N VAL A 44 9.33 10.92 -7.04
CA VAL A 44 8.55 9.90 -6.33
C VAL A 44 9.49 8.92 -5.62
N GLY A 45 10.52 8.43 -6.30
CA GLY A 45 11.52 7.53 -5.70
C GLY A 45 12.19 8.15 -4.49
N LEU A 46 12.60 9.42 -4.56
CA LEU A 46 13.18 10.16 -3.43
C LEU A 46 12.22 10.31 -2.26
N LEU A 47 10.92 10.54 -2.50
CA LEU A 47 9.93 10.65 -1.41
C LEU A 47 9.80 9.33 -0.64
N TYR A 48 9.75 8.20 -1.37
CA TYR A 48 9.54 6.89 -0.77
C TYR A 48 10.83 6.22 -0.27
N MET A 49 12.00 6.59 -0.78
CA MET A 49 13.28 5.96 -0.45
C MET A 49 13.50 5.84 1.06
N GLY A 50 13.21 6.89 1.85
CA GLY A 50 13.35 6.87 3.30
C GLY A 50 12.54 5.76 3.98
N ILE A 51 11.33 5.49 3.50
CA ILE A 51 10.45 4.42 4.02
C ILE A 51 11.08 3.05 3.76
N PHE A 52 11.61 2.84 2.55
CA PHE A 52 12.25 1.58 2.18
C PHE A 52 13.51 1.33 2.99
N THR A 53 14.36 2.34 3.15
CA THR A 53 15.58 2.23 3.96
C THR A 53 15.27 1.93 5.43
N LYS A 54 14.21 2.52 5.99
CA LYS A 54 13.76 2.24 7.37
C LYS A 54 13.16 0.85 7.53
N ALA A 55 12.51 0.34 6.50
CA ALA A 55 12.00 -1.03 6.47
C ALA A 55 13.09 -2.08 6.15
N GLY A 56 14.37 -1.68 6.09
CA GLY A 56 15.49 -2.58 5.77
C GLY A 56 15.53 -3.05 4.32
N ARG A 57 14.86 -2.32 3.41
CA ARG A 57 14.84 -2.61 1.97
C ARG A 57 15.88 -1.78 1.22
N PRO A 58 16.40 -2.30 0.10
CA PRO A 58 17.24 -1.51 -0.79
C PRO A 58 16.52 -0.24 -1.28
N ALA A 59 17.23 0.89 -1.26
CA ALA A 59 16.70 2.19 -1.68
C ALA A 59 16.26 2.22 -3.15
N TRP A 60 16.90 1.43 -4.02
CA TRP A 60 16.58 1.40 -5.45
C TRP A 60 15.17 0.89 -5.74
N GLU A 61 14.61 0.05 -4.86
CA GLU A 61 13.26 -0.50 -5.02
C GLU A 61 12.19 0.61 -5.00
N ALA A 62 12.46 1.75 -4.39
CA ALA A 62 11.56 2.90 -4.38
C ALA A 62 11.46 3.63 -5.74
N TYR A 63 12.48 3.52 -6.59
CA TYR A 63 12.56 4.23 -7.87
C TYR A 63 11.94 3.45 -9.03
N VAL A 64 11.77 2.14 -8.88
CA VAL A 64 11.24 1.30 -9.94
C VAL A 64 9.71 1.36 -9.92
N PRO A 65 9.06 1.88 -10.98
CA PRO A 65 7.60 1.95 -11.05
C PRO A 65 6.99 0.57 -10.92
N PHE A 66 5.81 0.49 -10.30
CA PHE A 66 5.07 -0.73 -9.97
C PHE A 66 5.74 -1.63 -8.93
N TYR A 67 7.04 -1.87 -9.04
CA TYR A 67 7.80 -2.64 -8.07
C TYR A 67 7.83 -1.96 -6.70
N ASN A 68 7.98 -0.63 -6.68
CA ASN A 68 7.88 0.17 -5.46
C ASN A 68 6.55 -0.09 -4.72
N PHE A 69 5.41 -0.08 -5.42
CA PHE A 69 4.11 -0.35 -4.83
C PHE A 69 3.98 -1.81 -4.38
N TYR A 70 4.48 -2.76 -5.16
CA TYR A 70 4.47 -4.18 -4.81
C TYR A 70 5.22 -4.44 -3.49
N VAL A 71 6.45 -3.91 -3.36
CA VAL A 71 7.26 -4.04 -2.15
C VAL A 71 6.57 -3.33 -0.99
N LEU A 72 6.05 -2.12 -1.20
CA LEU A 72 5.35 -1.40 -0.15
C LEU A 72 4.17 -2.22 0.40
N ILE A 73 3.33 -2.78 -0.47
CA ILE A 73 2.16 -3.57 -0.07
C ILE A 73 2.57 -4.88 0.62
N THR A 74 3.46 -5.65 0.00
CA THR A 74 3.75 -7.02 0.43
C THR A 74 4.79 -7.11 1.53
N GLN A 75 5.82 -6.29 1.43
CA GLN A 75 7.02 -6.42 2.23
C GLN A 75 7.06 -5.43 3.39
N ILE A 76 6.61 -4.19 3.17
CA ILE A 76 6.60 -3.14 4.20
C ILE A 76 5.31 -3.22 5.00
N VAL A 77 4.16 -3.22 4.33
CA VAL A 77 2.85 -3.25 4.99
C VAL A 77 2.45 -4.67 5.40
N GLY A 78 2.81 -5.67 4.59
CA GLY A 78 2.54 -7.09 4.89
C GLY A 78 1.23 -7.64 4.33
N ARG A 79 0.61 -6.95 3.37
CA ARG A 79 -0.61 -7.42 2.70
C ARG A 79 -0.29 -8.45 1.61
N PRO A 80 -1.22 -9.37 1.31
CA PRO A 80 -0.98 -10.37 0.28
C PRO A 80 -0.86 -9.74 -1.12
N ALA A 81 -0.05 -10.35 -1.99
CA ALA A 81 0.27 -9.82 -3.33
C ALA A 81 -0.96 -9.58 -4.22
N TRP A 82 -2.09 -10.24 -3.98
CA TRP A 82 -3.32 -9.99 -4.72
C TRP A 82 -3.85 -8.57 -4.53
N TRP A 83 -3.55 -7.88 -3.42
CA TRP A 83 -3.92 -6.47 -3.22
C TRP A 83 -3.27 -5.56 -4.27
N PHE A 84 -2.00 -5.81 -4.59
CA PHE A 84 -1.30 -5.09 -5.63
C PHE A 84 -1.99 -5.29 -6.99
N TRP A 85 -2.33 -6.54 -7.32
CA TRP A 85 -3.04 -6.84 -8.56
C TRP A 85 -4.43 -6.21 -8.64
N VAL A 86 -5.18 -6.14 -7.54
CA VAL A 86 -6.49 -5.48 -7.51
C VAL A 86 -6.36 -3.98 -7.79
N ILE A 87 -5.39 -3.29 -7.18
CA ILE A 87 -5.17 -1.85 -7.38
C ILE A 87 -4.72 -1.56 -8.83
N ILE A 88 -3.80 -2.36 -9.36
CA ILE A 88 -3.32 -2.21 -10.74
C ILE A 88 -4.41 -2.55 -11.75
N ALA A 89 -5.11 -3.68 -11.58
CA ALA A 89 -6.22 -4.05 -12.45
C ALA A 89 -7.31 -2.96 -12.48
N SER A 90 -7.59 -2.34 -11.33
CA SER A 90 -8.54 -1.22 -11.26
C SER A 90 -8.10 0.01 -12.06
N SER A 91 -6.79 0.20 -12.26
CA SER A 91 -6.23 1.34 -13.00
C SER A 91 -6.26 1.13 -14.52
N VAL A 92 -6.29 -0.12 -14.99
CA VAL A 92 -6.28 -0.49 -16.42
C VAL A 92 -7.68 -0.43 -17.03
N ILE A 93 -8.74 -0.32 -16.23
CA ILE A 93 -10.12 -0.29 -16.70
C ILE A 93 -10.69 1.13 -16.51
N PRO A 94 -10.36 2.09 -17.40
CA PRO A 94 -10.75 3.49 -17.29
C PRO A 94 -12.27 3.72 -17.45
N VAL A 95 -13.03 2.71 -17.89
CA VAL A 95 -14.48 2.79 -18.17
C VAL A 95 -15.34 2.25 -17.01
N LEU A 96 -14.75 1.92 -15.85
CA LEU A 96 -15.55 1.42 -14.73
C LEU A 96 -16.37 2.52 -14.06
N ASN A 97 -17.57 2.12 -13.64
CA ASN A 97 -18.50 2.94 -12.86
C ASN A 97 -17.83 3.52 -11.60
N PHE A 98 -18.35 4.65 -11.12
CA PHE A 98 -17.91 5.37 -9.91
C PHE A 98 -17.65 4.46 -8.68
N ILE A 99 -18.41 3.36 -8.56
CA ILE A 99 -18.27 2.35 -7.50
C ILE A 99 -16.88 1.71 -7.50
N THR A 100 -16.32 1.36 -8.65
CA THR A 100 -14.99 0.72 -8.70
C THR A 100 -13.89 1.71 -8.34
N TRP A 101 -14.03 2.98 -8.74
CA TRP A 101 -13.12 4.04 -8.31
C TRP A 101 -13.13 4.23 -6.79
N ILE A 102 -14.32 4.22 -6.17
CA ILE A 102 -14.44 4.26 -4.71
C ILE A 102 -13.77 3.04 -4.08
N ALA A 103 -14.01 1.84 -4.61
CA ALA A 103 -13.38 0.63 -4.09
C ALA A 103 -11.85 0.74 -4.14
N ALA A 104 -11.27 1.11 -5.28
CA ALA A 104 -9.83 1.30 -5.43
C ALA A 104 -9.27 2.33 -4.42
N ALA A 105 -9.98 3.44 -4.20
CA ALA A 105 -9.61 4.44 -3.19
C ALA A 105 -9.63 3.85 -1.78
N VAL A 106 -10.66 3.08 -1.41
CA VAL A 106 -10.74 2.40 -0.10
C VAL A 106 -9.59 1.41 0.08
N PHE A 107 -9.29 0.58 -0.93
CA PHE A 107 -8.15 -0.34 -0.91
C PHE A 107 -6.83 0.43 -0.70
N GLY A 108 -6.65 1.56 -1.38
CA GLY A 108 -5.51 2.45 -1.16
C GLY A 108 -5.44 2.95 0.29
N ILE A 109 -6.52 3.55 0.79
CA ILE A 109 -6.58 4.09 2.16
C ILE A 109 -6.24 3.01 3.20
N LEU A 110 -6.67 1.76 3.01
CA LEU A 110 -6.33 0.66 3.90
C LEU A 110 -4.83 0.32 3.88
N VAL A 111 -4.18 0.35 2.71
CA VAL A 111 -2.73 0.18 2.60
C VAL A 111 -2.00 1.33 3.30
N MET A 112 -2.43 2.57 3.10
CA MET A 112 -1.85 3.74 3.77
C MET A 112 -2.07 3.68 5.28
N ASN A 113 -3.22 3.18 5.73
CA ASN A 113 -3.50 3.02 7.16
C ASN A 113 -2.55 2.01 7.80
N ASP A 114 -2.33 0.88 7.14
CA ASP A 114 -1.41 -0.11 7.66
C ASP A 114 0.04 0.32 7.51
N LEU A 115 0.37 1.15 6.52
CA LEU A 115 1.66 1.83 6.46
C LEU A 115 1.83 2.74 7.69
N SER A 116 0.86 3.58 8.04
CA SER A 116 0.89 4.39 9.26
C SER A 116 1.10 3.51 10.50
N LYS A 117 0.33 2.42 10.64
CA LYS A 117 0.50 1.47 11.75
C LYS A 117 1.87 0.81 11.78
N SER A 118 2.43 0.49 10.61
CA SER A 118 3.79 -0.07 10.48
C SER A 118 4.86 0.86 11.06
N PHE A 119 4.56 2.15 11.21
CA PHE A 119 5.44 3.16 11.80
C PHE A 119 4.94 3.68 13.16
N GLY A 120 3.95 3.00 13.77
CA GLY A 120 3.36 3.38 15.05
C GLY A 120 2.53 4.67 15.00
N LYS A 121 2.02 5.04 13.83
CA LYS A 121 1.14 6.20 13.63
C LYS A 121 -0.33 5.78 13.62
N ASP A 122 -1.18 6.73 14.01
CA ASP A 122 -2.62 6.55 14.13
C ASP A 122 -3.35 6.78 12.81
N SER A 123 -4.68 6.59 12.81
CA SER A 123 -5.51 6.83 11.64
C SER A 123 -5.57 8.31 11.25
N ALA A 124 -5.36 9.25 12.18
CA ALA A 124 -5.30 10.67 11.85
C ALA A 124 -4.07 10.98 10.97
N TYR A 125 -2.93 10.37 11.26
CA TYR A 125 -1.76 10.43 10.37
C TYR A 125 -2.07 9.90 8.97
N THR A 126 -2.84 8.80 8.87
CA THR A 126 -3.30 8.26 7.58
C THR A 126 -4.12 9.27 6.78
N VAL A 127 -5.01 10.01 7.42
CA VAL A 127 -5.77 11.07 6.75
C VAL A 127 -4.82 12.13 6.19
N GLY A 128 -3.81 12.55 6.95
CA GLY A 128 -2.76 13.45 6.47
C GLY A 128 -1.96 12.88 5.30
N LEU A 129 -1.67 11.57 5.33
CA LEU A 129 -0.97 10.84 4.26
C LEU A 129 -1.81 10.77 2.98
N VAL A 130 -3.13 10.63 3.10
CA VAL A 130 -4.04 10.58 1.95
C VAL A 130 -4.26 11.99 1.36
N LEU A 131 -4.42 13.01 2.21
CA LEU A 131 -4.68 14.39 1.75
C LEU A 131 -3.41 15.11 1.28
N LEU A 132 -2.27 14.89 1.95
CA LEU A 132 -0.99 15.54 1.66
C LEU A 132 0.17 14.52 1.66
N PRO A 133 0.20 13.57 0.70
CA PRO A 133 1.25 12.55 0.63
C PRO A 133 2.64 13.14 0.43
N ILE A 134 2.77 14.25 -0.30
CA ILE A 134 4.05 14.91 -0.61
C ILE A 134 4.81 15.32 0.66
N VAL A 135 4.10 15.62 1.76
CA VAL A 135 4.71 16.01 3.04
C VAL A 135 4.78 14.83 4.01
N PHE A 136 3.68 14.08 4.13
CA PHE A 136 3.57 13.01 5.13
C PHE A 136 4.40 11.76 4.79
N VAL A 137 4.62 11.46 3.49
CA VAL A 137 5.47 10.34 3.06
C VAL A 137 6.94 10.58 3.44
N PRO A 138 7.59 11.70 3.06
CA PRO A 138 8.96 11.97 3.48
C PRO A 138 9.06 12.23 4.99
N MET A 139 8.03 12.76 5.65
CA MET A 139 8.02 12.85 7.12
C MET A 139 8.05 11.46 7.78
N LEU A 140 7.38 10.46 7.20
CA LEU A 140 7.45 9.08 7.63
C LEU A 140 8.83 8.48 7.34
N GLY A 141 9.33 8.69 6.12
CA GLY A 141 10.58 8.11 5.60
C GLY A 141 11.85 8.70 6.18
N TYR A 142 11.91 10.01 6.43
CA TYR A 142 13.10 10.73 6.89
C TYR A 142 12.94 11.34 8.29
N GLY A 143 11.73 11.40 8.83
CA GLY A 143 11.50 11.90 10.19
C GLY A 143 11.88 10.91 11.29
N GLN A 144 11.46 11.17 12.53
CA GLN A 144 11.81 10.34 13.69
C GLN A 144 11.03 9.01 13.79
N ALA A 145 10.06 8.76 12.90
CA ALA A 145 9.26 7.55 12.93
C ALA A 145 10.12 6.31 12.63
N GLN A 146 10.06 5.29 13.49
CA GLN A 146 10.75 4.01 13.27
C GLN A 146 9.79 2.99 12.66
N TYR A 147 10.31 2.12 11.81
CA TYR A 147 9.54 1.00 11.27
C TYR A 147 9.42 -0.10 12.33
N LEU A 148 8.19 -0.42 12.71
CA LEU A 148 7.82 -1.32 13.80
C LEU A 148 7.41 -2.72 13.31
N GLY A 149 7.42 -2.94 11.99
CA GLY A 149 7.00 -4.19 11.37
C GLY A 149 5.74 -4.03 10.51
N LYS A 150 5.24 -5.16 10.01
CA LYS A 150 4.12 -5.22 9.05
C LYS A 150 2.80 -4.84 9.70
N GLY A 151 2.37 -3.60 9.51
CA GLY A 151 1.17 -3.04 10.13
C GLY A 151 -0.14 -3.71 9.71
N ALA A 152 -0.18 -4.43 8.58
CA ALA A 152 -1.37 -5.20 8.19
C ALA A 152 -1.55 -6.51 8.98
N LEU A 153 -0.49 -6.98 9.65
CA LEU A 153 -0.57 -8.13 10.55
C LEU A 153 -1.01 -7.73 11.96
N VAL A 154 -1.03 -6.43 12.26
CA VAL A 154 -1.58 -5.88 13.49
C VAL A 154 -3.10 -5.80 13.32
N ALA A 155 -3.82 -6.66 14.05
CA ALA A 155 -5.27 -6.75 13.96
C ALA A 155 -5.97 -5.38 14.15
N PRO A 156 -7.13 -5.12 13.51
CA PRO A 156 -7.88 -3.89 13.71
C PRO A 156 -8.27 -3.76 15.19
N GLY A 157 -7.65 -2.83 15.92
CA GLY A 157 -7.90 -2.59 17.35
C GLY A 157 -6.75 -2.97 18.30
N GLY A 158 -5.66 -3.56 17.82
CA GLY A 158 -4.48 -3.85 18.63
C GLY A 158 -3.50 -2.68 18.66
N TYR A 159 -3.66 -1.73 19.60
CA TYR A 159 -2.55 -0.85 20.01
C TYR A 159 -1.59 -1.67 20.90
N GLY A 160 -0.91 -2.64 20.30
CA GLY A 160 -0.14 -3.66 21.02
C GLY A 160 1.19 -3.93 20.35
N GLN A 161 2.20 -3.23 20.83
CA GLN A 161 3.65 -3.47 20.75
C GLN A 161 4.32 -3.62 19.37
N PRO A 162 5.41 -2.86 19.12
CA PRO A 162 6.28 -3.11 17.98
C PRO A 162 6.95 -4.48 18.10
N GLN A 163 6.82 -5.34 17.09
CA GLN A 163 7.76 -6.44 16.94
C GLN A 163 9.11 -5.82 16.58
N SER A 164 10.03 -5.80 17.54
CA SER A 164 11.41 -5.35 17.38
C SER A 164 12.08 -6.11 16.22
N TYR A 165 12.14 -5.49 15.04
CA TYR A 165 12.95 -5.97 13.92
C TYR A 165 14.40 -5.55 14.17
N GLY A 166 15.09 -6.39 14.93
CA GLY A 166 16.50 -6.25 15.26
C GLY A 166 17.04 -7.52 15.89
N GLN A 167 17.22 -8.57 15.09
CA GLN A 167 18.18 -9.63 15.41
C GLN A 167 18.94 -10.04 14.14
N PRO A 168 20.27 -9.87 14.07
CA PRO A 168 21.07 -10.56 13.06
C PRO A 168 20.98 -12.07 13.30
N GLN A 169 20.74 -12.84 12.23
CA GLN A 169 20.70 -14.30 12.27
C GLN A 169 22.02 -14.85 12.82
N GLN A 170 21.97 -15.43 14.02
CA GLN A 170 23.11 -16.16 14.58
C GLN A 170 23.30 -17.44 13.77
N TYR A 171 24.37 -17.48 12.96
CA TYR A 171 24.71 -18.61 12.10
C TYR A 171 25.05 -19.83 12.98
N GLY A 172 24.06 -20.71 13.20
CA GLY A 172 24.28 -22.04 13.79
C GLY A 172 23.22 -22.45 14.79
N GLN A 173 22.03 -22.88 14.35
CA GLN A 173 21.17 -23.78 15.14
C GLN A 173 20.49 -24.82 14.23
N GLN A 174 21.16 -25.97 14.15
CA GLN A 174 20.70 -27.38 14.14
C GLN A 174 19.44 -27.78 13.32
N ALA A 175 19.67 -28.71 12.38
CA ALA A 175 18.69 -29.31 11.46
C ALA A 175 17.59 -30.11 12.18
N GLN A 176 16.35 -29.98 11.71
CA GLN A 176 15.20 -30.80 12.15
C GLN A 176 15.17 -32.16 11.41
N PRO A 177 14.91 -33.29 12.11
CA PRO A 177 14.74 -34.58 11.47
C PRO A 177 13.29 -34.79 10.99
N TYR A 178 13.14 -35.46 9.83
CA TYR A 178 11.89 -35.77 9.12
C TYR A 178 11.05 -36.89 9.79
N GLY A 179 9.70 -36.77 9.71
CA GLY A 179 8.68 -37.83 9.95
C GLY A 179 7.55 -37.36 10.91
N GLN A 180 6.24 -37.57 10.70
CA GLN A 180 5.46 -38.76 10.30
C GLN A 180 4.04 -38.38 9.77
N PRO A 181 3.25 -39.30 9.14
CA PRO A 181 1.94 -39.01 8.52
C PRO A 181 0.72 -39.08 9.48
N GLN A 182 -0.34 -38.32 9.15
CA GLN A 182 -1.61 -38.18 9.91
C GLN A 182 -2.57 -39.38 9.75
N PRO A 183 -3.28 -39.83 10.82
CA PRO A 183 -4.38 -40.80 10.69
C PRO A 183 -5.73 -40.10 10.38
N TYR A 184 -6.52 -40.72 9.49
CA TYR A 184 -7.86 -40.28 9.10
C TYR A 184 -8.96 -40.62 10.14
N GLY A 185 -9.70 -39.59 10.58
CA GLY A 185 -11.14 -39.61 10.93
C GLY A 185 -11.60 -40.18 12.28
N GLN A 186 -12.44 -39.41 13.02
CA GLN A 186 -13.72 -39.86 13.63
C GLN A 186 -14.51 -38.70 14.30
N PRO A 187 -15.85 -38.83 14.49
CA PRO A 187 -16.84 -37.72 14.43
C PRO A 187 -17.16 -36.99 15.75
N GLN A 188 -17.76 -35.79 15.60
CA GLN A 188 -18.18 -34.86 16.66
C GLN A 188 -19.18 -35.48 17.65
N GLN A 189 -18.82 -35.51 18.94
CA GLN A 189 -19.68 -35.97 20.02
C GLN A 189 -20.53 -34.79 20.54
N TYR A 190 -21.84 -34.87 20.33
CA TYR A 190 -22.84 -33.93 20.82
C TYR A 190 -23.14 -34.23 22.29
N GLY A 191 -22.97 -33.23 23.17
CA GLY A 191 -23.48 -33.22 24.54
C GLY A 191 -22.49 -33.62 25.63
N GLN A 192 -22.07 -32.64 26.43
CA GLN A 192 -21.87 -32.83 27.88
C GLN A 192 -21.80 -31.48 28.61
N GLU A 193 -22.60 -31.41 29.66
CA GLU A 193 -22.94 -30.25 30.47
C GLU A 193 -21.74 -29.81 31.34
N ARG A 194 -21.56 -28.49 31.50
CA ARG A 194 -20.57 -27.92 32.43
C ARG A 194 -21.07 -28.02 33.87
N PRO A 195 -20.28 -28.51 34.85
CA PRO A 195 -20.50 -28.16 36.25
C PRO A 195 -19.75 -26.86 36.61
N SER A 196 -20.44 -25.94 37.27
CA SER A 196 -19.92 -24.67 37.77
C SER A 196 -18.93 -24.83 38.94
N PRO A 197 -18.02 -23.86 39.17
CA PRO A 197 -16.97 -23.94 40.17
C PRO A 197 -17.38 -23.21 41.46
N TYR A 198 -17.66 -23.94 42.53
CA TYR A 198 -17.60 -23.41 43.89
C TYR A 198 -16.57 -24.23 44.69
N GLY A 199 -15.55 -23.52 45.22
CA GLY A 199 -14.62 -24.04 46.23
C GLY A 199 -15.36 -24.44 47.51
N GLN A 200 -14.75 -25.03 48.54
CA GLN A 200 -13.38 -24.94 49.04
C GLN A 200 -13.02 -26.25 49.79
N GLN A 201 -11.72 -26.54 49.90
CA GLN A 201 -11.07 -27.62 50.67
C GLN A 201 -11.17 -27.39 52.21
N PRO A 202 -10.38 -28.06 53.08
CA PRO A 202 -10.30 -29.48 53.45
C PRO A 202 -10.39 -29.66 55.00
N GLY A 203 -10.57 -30.88 55.54
CA GLY A 203 -10.33 -31.06 56.98
C GLY A 203 -10.81 -32.37 57.62
N SER A 204 -9.82 -33.19 57.97
CA SER A 204 -9.68 -34.02 59.19
C SER A 204 -10.83 -34.92 59.69
N ASP A 205 -10.55 -36.22 59.65
CA ASP A 205 -10.59 -37.17 60.78
C ASP A 205 -11.87 -37.26 61.63
N GLU A 206 -12.57 -38.40 61.56
CA GLU A 206 -12.49 -39.44 62.61
C GLU A 206 -13.36 -40.68 62.28
N PRO A 207 -12.98 -41.90 62.75
CA PRO A 207 -13.70 -43.14 62.46
C PRO A 207 -14.48 -43.72 63.67
N ARG A 208 -15.43 -44.62 63.34
CA ARG A 208 -16.11 -45.62 64.21
C ARG A 208 -17.24 -45.11 65.12
N ARG A 209 -18.45 -45.61 64.90
CA ARG A 209 -18.94 -46.91 65.44
C ARG A 209 -20.07 -47.45 64.58
#